data_AF-A0A146K106-F1
#
_entry.id   AF-A0A146K106-F1
#
_cell.length_a   1.000
_cell.length_b   1.000
_cell.length_c   1.000
_cell.angle_alpha   90.00
_cell.angle_beta   90.00
_cell.angle_gamma   90.00
#
_symmetry.space_group_name_H-M   'P 1'
#
loop_
_entity.id
_entity.type
_entity.pdbx_description
1 polymer ?
#
loop_
_entity_poly.entity_id
_entity_poly.type
_entity_poly.pdbx_seq_one_letter_code
_entity_poly.pdbx_strand_id
1 'polypeptide(L)'
;CQAEDESVIDCKNQFNTIILPNLKEKQQFGNEVLDVFYNCDVLVAKRMTRICQNSFEDSSIKKIVCPNLQVLEDDALNSAGLLKSVDLQNVEQFGKNSLDWCYILESIVNYKAASIDNCISECHSLKKVILRKVEAVNQNFLSGSDVAYLSKPQLQKITEIESEKQSDGEKEF
;
A
#
# COMPACT_ATOMS: atom_id res chain seq x y z
N CYS A 1 37.45 -17.76 36.42
CA CYS A 1 37.01 -18.27 35.11
C CYS A 1 35.96 -17.31 34.56
N GLN A 2 36.42 -16.29 33.85
CA GLN A 2 35.56 -15.40 33.07
C GLN A 2 35.47 -16.02 31.68
N ALA A 3 34.26 -16.33 31.26
CA ALA A 3 33.88 -16.45 29.88
C ALA A 3 32.49 -15.79 29.82
N GLU A 4 32.50 -14.48 29.64
CA GLU A 4 31.30 -13.76 29.21
C GLU A 4 31.10 -14.16 27.74
N ASP A 5 29.98 -14.83 27.49
CA ASP A 5 29.58 -15.34 26.19
C ASP A 5 29.08 -14.15 25.35
N GLU A 6 29.99 -13.53 24.58
CA GLU A 6 29.71 -12.43 23.63
C GLU A 6 28.99 -12.90 22.35
N SER A 7 28.10 -13.89 22.41
CA SER A 7 27.40 -14.43 21.23
C SER A 7 25.92 -14.05 21.11
N VAL A 8 25.43 -13.13 21.93
CA VAL A 8 24.11 -12.51 21.71
C VAL A 8 24.31 -11.25 20.87
N ILE A 9 24.28 -11.40 19.56
CA ILE A 9 24.02 -10.25 18.67
C ILE A 9 22.57 -9.83 18.96
N ASP A 10 22.41 -8.78 19.78
CA ASP A 10 21.15 -8.08 19.97
C ASP A 10 20.75 -7.47 18.62
N CYS A 11 19.95 -8.19 17.83
CA CYS A 11 19.43 -7.74 16.53
C CYS A 11 18.40 -6.59 16.67
N LYS A 12 18.52 -5.72 17.68
CA LYS A 12 17.88 -4.40 17.75
C LYS A 12 18.53 -3.40 16.79
N ASN A 13 18.98 -3.84 15.61
CA ASN A 13 19.43 -2.92 14.59
C ASN A 13 18.21 -2.26 13.93
N GLN A 14 17.83 -1.13 14.52
CA GLN A 14 16.78 -0.22 14.07
C GLN A 14 17.28 0.52 12.82
N PHE A 15 17.06 -0.06 11.65
CA PHE A 15 17.41 0.60 10.40
C PHE A 15 16.29 1.53 9.95
N ASN A 16 16.43 2.82 10.22
CA ASN A 16 15.49 3.84 9.71
C ASN A 16 15.47 3.89 8.18
N THR A 17 16.52 3.43 7.50
CA THR A 17 16.56 3.34 6.04
C THR A 17 17.11 1.99 5.62
N ILE A 18 16.36 1.30 4.76
CA ILE A 18 16.69 0.00 4.22
C ILE A 18 16.80 0.10 2.70
N ILE A 19 17.94 -0.32 2.16
CA ILE A 19 18.23 -0.28 0.71
C ILE A 19 18.37 -1.72 0.20
N LEU A 20 17.38 -2.17 -0.57
CA LEU A 20 17.32 -3.51 -1.14
C LEU A 20 17.18 -3.39 -2.66
N PRO A 21 18.26 -3.03 -3.38
CA PRO A 21 18.18 -2.63 -4.78
C PRO A 21 17.78 -3.78 -5.72
N ASN A 22 17.89 -5.03 -5.26
CA ASN A 22 17.58 -6.25 -6.01
C ASN A 22 16.30 -6.94 -5.54
N LEU A 23 15.61 -6.43 -4.52
CA LEU A 23 14.32 -6.96 -4.10
C LEU A 23 13.31 -6.79 -5.25
N LYS A 24 12.66 -7.88 -5.65
CA LYS A 24 11.68 -7.89 -6.75
C LYS A 24 10.24 -7.85 -6.23
N GLU A 25 10.01 -8.51 -5.12
CA GLU A 25 8.72 -8.59 -4.45
C GLU A 25 8.92 -8.60 -2.93
N LYS A 26 7.95 -8.07 -2.20
CA LYS A 26 7.82 -8.25 -0.75
C LYS A 26 6.56 -9.07 -0.53
N GLN A 27 6.70 -10.13 0.28
CA GLN A 27 5.62 -10.96 0.77
C GLN A 27 5.37 -10.68 2.26
N GLN A 28 4.18 -11.00 2.75
CA GLN A 28 3.92 -11.04 4.18
C GLN A 28 4.74 -12.18 4.80
N PHE A 29 5.40 -11.91 5.92
CA PHE A 29 6.00 -12.94 6.76
C PHE A 29 5.13 -13.08 8.00
N GLY A 30 4.87 -14.31 8.46
CA GLY A 30 3.96 -14.55 9.59
C GLY A 30 4.42 -13.83 10.88
N ASN A 31 3.47 -13.68 11.82
CA ASN A 31 3.58 -12.89 13.06
C ASN A 31 4.78 -13.23 13.99
N GLU A 32 5.52 -14.30 13.69
CA GLU A 32 6.64 -14.79 14.52
C GLU A 32 8.01 -14.28 14.04
N VAL A 33 8.11 -13.71 12.84
CA VAL A 33 9.35 -13.16 12.31
C VAL A 33 9.42 -11.67 12.66
N LEU A 34 10.49 -11.26 13.34
CA LEU A 34 10.87 -9.85 13.45
C LEU A 34 10.96 -9.27 12.03
N ASP A 35 9.93 -8.53 11.63
CA ASP A 35 9.93 -7.88 10.33
C ASP A 35 11.07 -6.85 10.34
N VAL A 36 12.06 -7.04 9.46
CA VAL A 36 13.18 -6.13 9.28
C VAL A 36 12.71 -4.70 8.98
N PHE A 37 11.47 -4.54 8.51
CA PHE A 37 10.83 -3.27 8.21
C PHE A 37 10.16 -2.59 9.42
N TYR A 38 10.11 -3.20 10.61
CA TYR A 38 9.37 -2.67 11.77
C TYR A 38 9.76 -1.24 12.18
N ASN A 39 11.04 -0.90 12.07
CA ASN A 39 11.57 0.46 12.35
C ASN A 39 12.06 1.17 11.08
N CYS A 40 11.65 0.71 9.90
CA CYS A 40 12.06 1.30 8.64
C CYS A 40 11.24 2.54 8.35
N ASP A 41 11.84 3.73 8.34
CA ASP A 41 11.18 4.95 7.86
C ASP A 41 11.18 5.00 6.32
N VAL A 42 12.26 4.52 5.69
CA VAL A 42 12.50 4.64 4.25
C VAL A 42 12.98 3.33 3.65
N LEU A 43 12.17 2.75 2.76
CA LEU A 43 12.54 1.61 1.93
C LEU A 43 12.95 2.07 0.54
N VAL A 44 14.13 1.67 0.09
CA VAL A 44 14.60 1.86 -1.30
C VAL A 44 14.75 0.51 -1.99
N ALA A 45 13.80 0.16 -2.85
CA ALA A 45 13.74 -1.12 -3.56
C ALA A 45 13.54 -0.90 -5.06
N LYS A 46 14.60 -0.44 -5.75
CA LYS A 46 14.52 0.04 -7.14
C LYS A 46 14.09 -1.01 -8.17
N ARG A 47 14.28 -2.30 -7.90
CA ARG A 47 13.88 -3.41 -8.80
C ARG A 47 12.57 -4.07 -8.37
N MET A 48 11.89 -3.55 -7.36
CA MET A 48 10.64 -4.10 -6.88
C MET A 48 9.53 -3.79 -7.89
N THR A 49 8.85 -4.84 -8.35
CA THR A 49 7.77 -4.78 -9.33
C THR A 49 6.41 -5.11 -8.71
N ARG A 50 6.39 -5.76 -7.55
CA ARG A 50 5.18 -6.19 -6.87
C ARG A 50 5.30 -5.99 -5.36
N ILE A 51 4.22 -5.52 -4.73
CA ILE A 51 4.00 -5.66 -3.29
C ILE A 51 2.85 -6.64 -3.13
N CYS A 52 3.11 -7.78 -2.49
CA CYS A 52 2.13 -8.84 -2.37
C CYS A 52 1.07 -8.51 -1.30
N GLN A 53 0.06 -9.36 -1.23
CA GLN A 53 -1.05 -9.21 -0.29
C GLN A 53 -0.54 -9.01 1.14
N ASN A 54 -1.15 -8.06 1.86
CA ASN A 54 -0.84 -7.69 3.26
C ASN A 54 0.63 -7.35 3.57
N SER A 55 1.47 -7.13 2.55
CA SER A 55 2.93 -7.18 2.73
C SER A 55 3.51 -5.99 3.49
N PHE A 56 2.80 -4.87 3.47
CA PHE A 56 3.04 -3.66 4.25
C PHE A 56 1.73 -3.16 4.89
N GLU A 57 0.80 -4.07 5.18
CA GLU A 57 -0.36 -3.76 6.02
C GLU A 57 0.12 -3.27 7.40
N ASP A 58 -0.52 -2.23 7.93
CA ASP A 58 -0.16 -1.58 9.21
C ASP A 58 1.30 -1.12 9.31
N SER A 59 1.99 -0.94 8.17
CA SER A 59 3.41 -0.62 8.18
C SER A 59 3.68 0.78 8.73
N SER A 60 4.76 0.88 9.52
CA SER A 60 5.31 2.14 10.01
C SER A 60 6.14 2.90 8.97
N ILE A 61 6.34 2.33 7.77
CA ILE A 61 7.16 2.93 6.71
C ILE A 61 6.57 4.26 6.25
N LYS A 62 7.40 5.30 6.25
CA LYS A 62 7.03 6.65 5.81
C LYS A 62 7.23 6.87 4.32
N LYS A 63 8.17 6.16 3.71
CA LYS A 63 8.51 6.32 2.29
C LYS A 63 8.96 5.01 1.65
N ILE A 64 8.38 4.70 0.50
CA ILE A 64 8.80 3.57 -0.34
C ILE A 64 9.24 4.10 -1.70
N VAL A 65 10.50 3.85 -2.07
CA VAL A 65 11.09 4.21 -3.35
C VAL A 65 11.22 2.95 -4.21
N CYS A 66 10.30 2.79 -5.15
CA CYS A 66 10.13 1.62 -6.01
C CYS A 66 9.66 2.04 -7.42
N PRO A 67 10.51 2.74 -8.20
CA PRO A 67 10.12 3.33 -9.49
C PRO A 67 9.61 2.34 -10.54
N ASN A 68 9.86 1.04 -10.36
CA ASN A 68 9.43 -0.02 -11.27
C ASN A 68 8.22 -0.81 -10.75
N LEU A 69 7.54 -0.32 -9.71
CA LEU A 69 6.37 -0.97 -9.14
C LEU A 69 5.23 -1.03 -10.18
N GLN A 70 4.71 -2.23 -10.40
CA GLN A 70 3.66 -2.54 -11.37
C GLN A 70 2.38 -3.06 -10.71
N VAL A 71 2.50 -3.74 -9.57
CA VAL A 71 1.36 -4.38 -8.92
C VAL A 71 1.36 -4.10 -7.42
N LEU A 72 0.21 -3.63 -6.94
CA LEU A 72 -0.19 -3.75 -5.54
C LEU A 72 -1.26 -4.83 -5.48
N GLU A 73 -1.05 -5.87 -4.67
CA GLU A 73 -2.09 -6.86 -4.38
C GLU A 73 -3.06 -6.36 -3.31
N ASP A 74 -4.04 -7.18 -2.97
CA ASP A 74 -5.06 -6.84 -1.97
C ASP A 74 -4.40 -6.48 -0.63
N ASP A 75 -4.88 -5.40 -0.01
CA ASP A 75 -4.41 -4.90 1.29
C ASP A 75 -2.88 -4.63 1.37
N ALA A 76 -2.18 -4.56 0.23
CA ALA A 76 -0.72 -4.49 0.16
C ALA A 76 -0.08 -3.36 1.01
N LEU A 77 -0.75 -2.20 1.09
CA LEU A 77 -0.39 -1.05 1.93
C LEU A 77 -1.60 -0.58 2.78
N ASN A 78 -2.56 -1.46 3.06
CA ASN A 78 -3.72 -1.12 3.89
C ASN A 78 -3.24 -0.64 5.27
N SER A 79 -3.84 0.44 5.77
CA SER A 79 -3.52 0.99 7.09
C SER A 79 -2.05 1.34 7.30
N ALA A 80 -1.29 1.56 6.21
CA ALA A 80 0.04 2.17 6.24
C ALA A 80 -0.06 3.66 6.60
N GLY A 81 -0.56 3.96 7.79
CA GLY A 81 -1.01 5.27 8.22
C GLY A 81 0.10 6.31 8.35
N LEU A 82 1.36 5.87 8.38
CA LEU A 82 2.54 6.73 8.37
C LEU A 82 3.14 6.94 6.98
N LEU A 83 2.59 6.31 5.93
CA LEU A 83 3.09 6.37 4.57
C LEU A 83 2.82 7.76 3.96
N LYS A 84 3.88 8.55 3.80
CA LYS A 84 3.83 9.88 3.16
C LYS A 84 3.98 9.81 1.64
N SER A 85 4.74 8.84 1.14
CA SER A 85 5.01 8.72 -0.30
C SER A 85 5.39 7.31 -0.74
N VAL A 86 4.88 6.92 -1.90
CA VAL A 86 5.20 5.68 -2.60
C VAL A 86 5.17 5.92 -4.11
N ASP A 87 6.05 5.27 -4.86
CA ASP A 87 6.10 5.37 -6.32
C ASP A 87 4.96 4.54 -6.96
N LEU A 88 3.89 5.23 -7.37
CA LEU A 88 2.71 4.60 -7.98
C LEU A 88 2.58 4.88 -9.49
N GLN A 89 3.53 5.59 -10.09
CA GLN A 89 3.36 6.12 -11.46
C GLN A 89 3.23 5.01 -12.51
N ASN A 90 3.84 3.86 -12.25
CA ASN A 90 3.90 2.71 -13.16
C ASN A 90 2.97 1.55 -12.76
N VAL A 91 2.19 1.67 -11.68
CA VAL A 91 1.30 0.60 -11.22
C VAL A 91 0.19 0.36 -12.24
N GLU A 92 0.08 -0.86 -12.73
CA GLU A 92 -0.91 -1.32 -13.70
C GLU A 92 -2.12 -1.94 -13.00
N GLN A 93 -1.90 -2.56 -11.83
CA GLN A 93 -2.94 -3.28 -11.08
C GLN A 93 -2.92 -2.85 -9.62
N PHE A 94 -4.07 -2.43 -9.13
CA PHE A 94 -4.33 -2.12 -7.72
C PHE A 94 -5.30 -3.17 -7.17
N GLY A 95 -4.88 -3.88 -6.14
CA GLY A 95 -5.74 -4.80 -5.41
C GLY A 95 -6.76 -4.07 -4.55
N LYS A 96 -7.74 -4.82 -4.08
CA LYS A 96 -8.77 -4.37 -3.14
C LYS A 96 -8.09 -3.83 -1.88
N ASN A 97 -8.54 -2.67 -1.41
CA ASN A 97 -8.06 -1.94 -0.25
C ASN A 97 -6.54 -1.67 -0.23
N SER A 98 -5.85 -1.78 -1.37
CA SER A 98 -4.39 -1.75 -1.42
C SER A 98 -3.76 -0.44 -0.92
N LEU A 99 -4.52 0.65 -0.87
CA LEU A 99 -4.16 1.95 -0.30
C LEU A 99 -5.26 2.48 0.65
N ASP A 100 -6.04 1.59 1.26
CA ASP A 100 -7.01 2.01 2.28
C ASP A 100 -6.31 2.52 3.55
N TRP A 101 -6.92 3.51 4.21
CA TRP A 101 -6.46 4.03 5.50
C TRP A 101 -5.01 4.56 5.50
N CYS A 102 -4.50 4.99 4.35
CA CYS A 102 -3.21 5.68 4.23
C CYS A 102 -3.34 7.16 4.67
N TYR A 103 -3.56 7.38 5.98
CA TYR A 103 -4.02 8.65 6.56
C TYR A 103 -3.21 9.90 6.16
N ILE A 104 -1.89 9.76 5.99
CA ILE A 104 -0.99 10.89 5.70
C ILE A 104 -0.43 10.91 4.28
N LEU A 105 -0.92 10.04 3.39
CA LEU A 105 -0.52 10.05 1.98
C LEU A 105 -1.09 11.28 1.29
N GLU A 106 -0.25 12.20 0.82
CA GLU A 106 -0.70 13.50 0.32
C GLU A 106 -1.05 13.50 -1.18
N SER A 107 -0.45 12.59 -1.95
CA SER A 107 -0.65 12.56 -3.39
C SER A 107 -0.56 11.15 -3.99
N ILE A 108 -1.44 10.87 -4.94
CA ILE A 108 -1.40 9.69 -5.81
C ILE A 108 -1.26 10.16 -7.26
N VAL A 109 -0.27 9.61 -7.95
CA VAL A 109 -0.04 9.86 -9.38
C VAL A 109 0.17 8.52 -10.06
N ASN A 110 -0.72 8.20 -11.01
CA ASN A 110 -0.68 6.96 -11.79
C ASN A 110 -0.88 7.23 -13.29
N TYR A 111 -0.08 6.56 -14.12
CA TYR A 111 -0.09 6.73 -15.57
C TYR A 111 -0.43 5.47 -16.36
N LYS A 112 -0.76 4.36 -15.67
CA LYS A 112 -0.78 3.02 -16.28
C LYS A 112 -2.07 2.24 -16.03
N ALA A 113 -2.66 2.33 -14.84
CA ALA A 113 -3.87 1.60 -14.50
C ALA A 113 -5.05 2.00 -15.39
N ALA A 114 -5.81 0.98 -15.81
CA ALA A 114 -7.02 1.14 -16.61
C ALA A 114 -8.27 1.37 -15.74
N SER A 115 -8.30 0.81 -14.53
CA SER A 115 -9.36 1.00 -13.54
C SER A 115 -8.81 1.18 -12.13
N ILE A 116 -9.61 1.80 -11.26
CA ILE A 116 -9.34 2.03 -9.85
C ILE A 116 -10.66 1.78 -9.12
N ASP A 117 -10.77 0.62 -8.47
CA ASP A 117 -11.99 0.15 -7.82
C ASP A 117 -11.65 -0.38 -6.43
N ASN A 118 -12.34 0.12 -5.40
CA ASN A 118 -12.19 -0.32 -4.01
C ASN A 118 -10.73 -0.40 -3.53
N CYS A 119 -9.86 0.53 -3.91
CA CYS A 119 -8.45 0.46 -3.53
C CYS A 119 -7.93 1.69 -2.78
N ILE A 120 -8.64 2.81 -2.84
CA ILE A 120 -8.24 4.07 -2.18
C ILE A 120 -9.44 4.55 -1.38
N SER A 121 -9.41 4.37 -0.07
CA SER A 121 -10.38 4.96 0.85
C SER A 121 -9.74 5.44 2.14
N GLU A 122 -10.42 6.35 2.83
CA GLU A 122 -10.02 6.88 4.13
C GLU A 122 -8.60 7.49 4.16
N CYS A 123 -8.15 8.06 3.04
CA CYS A 123 -6.88 8.77 2.93
C CYS A 123 -7.08 10.26 3.26
N HIS A 124 -7.19 10.59 4.55
CA HIS A 124 -7.62 11.92 5.04
C HIS A 124 -6.71 13.08 4.59
N SER A 125 -5.41 12.83 4.39
CA SER A 125 -4.46 13.86 3.92
C SER A 125 -4.31 13.92 2.40
N LEU A 126 -5.00 13.05 1.64
CA LEU A 126 -4.84 12.95 0.19
C LEU A 126 -5.40 14.17 -0.52
N LYS A 127 -4.56 15.13 -0.90
CA LYS A 127 -4.99 16.38 -1.55
C LYS A 127 -4.94 16.31 -3.07
N LYS A 128 -4.12 15.44 -3.66
CA LYS A 128 -3.87 15.41 -5.10
C LYS A 128 -3.94 14.01 -5.69
N VAL A 129 -4.82 13.81 -6.67
CA VAL A 129 -4.96 12.54 -7.40
C VAL A 129 -4.87 12.81 -8.91
N ILE A 130 -3.92 12.16 -9.57
CA ILE A 130 -3.76 12.18 -11.03
C ILE A 130 -3.79 10.76 -11.56
N LEU A 131 -4.81 10.45 -12.38
CA LEU A 131 -5.03 9.14 -12.98
C LEU A 131 -5.14 9.30 -14.50
N ARG A 132 -4.01 9.16 -15.23
CA ARG A 132 -3.98 9.55 -16.66
C ARG A 132 -4.71 8.58 -17.60
N LYS A 133 -4.70 7.29 -17.29
CA LYS A 133 -5.23 6.22 -18.14
C LYS A 133 -6.49 5.53 -17.61
N VAL A 134 -6.96 5.94 -16.43
CA VAL A 134 -8.13 5.31 -15.81
C VAL A 134 -9.38 5.65 -16.61
N GLU A 135 -10.04 4.62 -17.11
CA GLU A 135 -11.26 4.67 -17.92
C GLU A 135 -12.51 4.31 -17.10
N ALA A 136 -12.36 3.55 -16.01
CA ALA A 136 -13.45 3.15 -15.12
C ALA A 136 -13.09 3.28 -13.64
N VAL A 137 -14.05 3.71 -12.83
CA VAL A 137 -13.99 3.72 -11.35
C VAL A 137 -15.35 3.36 -10.77
N ASN A 138 -15.41 2.95 -9.50
CA ASN A 138 -16.66 2.86 -8.77
C ASN A 138 -17.08 4.22 -8.15
N GLN A 139 -18.35 4.32 -7.73
CA GLN A 139 -18.93 5.56 -7.19
C GLN A 139 -18.15 6.15 -6.00
N ASN A 140 -17.52 5.30 -5.18
CA ASN A 140 -16.84 5.71 -3.96
C ASN A 140 -15.33 5.42 -3.99
N PHE A 141 -14.69 5.46 -5.16
CA PHE A 141 -13.27 5.06 -5.32
C PHE A 141 -12.26 5.95 -4.57
N LEU A 142 -12.75 6.99 -3.88
CA LEU A 142 -12.02 7.92 -3.02
C LEU A 142 -12.82 8.23 -1.74
N SER A 143 -13.68 7.33 -1.26
CA SER A 143 -14.47 7.57 -0.05
C SER A 143 -13.58 7.95 1.13
N GLY A 144 -14.06 8.87 1.96
CA GLY A 144 -13.31 9.34 3.13
C GLY A 144 -12.00 10.06 2.79
N SER A 145 -11.73 10.45 1.54
CA SER A 145 -10.49 11.12 1.15
C SER A 145 -10.72 12.59 0.78
N ASP A 146 -9.88 13.50 1.29
CA ASP A 146 -10.03 14.96 1.11
C ASP A 146 -9.37 15.49 -0.17
N VAL A 147 -9.76 14.94 -1.33
CA VAL A 147 -9.10 15.25 -2.61
C VAL A 147 -9.45 16.64 -3.14
N ALA A 148 -8.51 17.57 -3.04
CA ALA A 148 -8.66 18.95 -3.53
C ALA A 148 -8.38 19.10 -5.04
N TYR A 149 -7.52 18.25 -5.60
CA TYR A 149 -7.20 18.23 -7.03
C TYR A 149 -7.35 16.81 -7.58
N LEU A 150 -8.29 16.63 -8.50
CA LEU A 150 -8.51 15.36 -9.20
C LEU A 150 -8.41 15.54 -10.71
N SER A 151 -7.50 14.81 -11.35
CA SER A 151 -7.35 14.79 -12.82
C SER A 151 -7.46 13.36 -13.35
N LYS A 152 -8.52 13.09 -14.13
CA LYS A 152 -8.81 11.79 -14.74
C LYS A 152 -9.34 11.96 -16.18
N PRO A 153 -8.48 12.38 -17.13
CA PRO A 153 -8.91 12.86 -18.44
C PRO A 153 -9.49 11.78 -19.37
N GLN A 154 -9.27 10.50 -19.07
CA GLN A 154 -9.75 9.37 -19.87
C GLN A 154 -10.95 8.66 -19.23
N LEU A 155 -11.51 9.18 -18.12
CA LEU A 155 -12.61 8.51 -17.44
C LEU A 155 -13.87 8.47 -18.32
N GLN A 156 -14.39 7.26 -18.54
CA GLN A 156 -15.58 7.01 -19.37
C GLN A 156 -16.72 6.37 -18.57
N LYS A 157 -16.42 5.61 -17.51
CA LYS A 157 -17.40 4.81 -16.77
C LYS A 157 -17.30 5.04 -15.25
N ILE A 158 -18.45 5.19 -14.61
CA ILE A 158 -18.60 5.11 -13.16
C ILE A 158 -19.59 3.98 -12.85
N THR A 159 -19.20 3.02 -12.02
CA THR A 159 -20.04 1.87 -11.62
C THR A 159 -20.62 2.05 -10.22
N GLU A 160 -21.86 1.60 -10.04
CA GLU A 160 -22.48 1.45 -8.71
C GLU A 160 -21.76 0.34 -7.93
N ILE A 161 -21.72 0.51 -6.61
CA ILE A 161 -21.26 -0.56 -5.73
C ILE A 161 -22.39 -1.56 -5.60
N GLU A 162 -22.20 -2.77 -6.11
CA GLU A 162 -23.07 -3.88 -5.77
C GLU A 162 -22.88 -4.13 -4.27
N SER A 163 -23.88 -3.78 -3.46
CA SER A 163 -23.88 -4.14 -2.04
C SER A 163 -23.82 -5.66 -1.96
N GLU A 164 -22.69 -6.21 -1.51
CA GLU A 164 -22.62 -7.61 -1.12
C GLU A 164 -23.70 -7.82 -0.07
N LYS A 165 -24.77 -8.54 -0.43
CA LYS A 165 -25.75 -9.01 0.55
C LYS A 165 -24.98 -9.83 1.57
N GLN A 166 -24.86 -9.33 2.79
CA GLN A 166 -24.49 -10.16 3.93
C GLN A 166 -25.50 -11.31 3.97
N SER A 167 -25.03 -12.51 3.63
CA SER A 167 -25.73 -13.73 4.00
C SER A 167 -25.59 -13.83 5.52
N ASP A 168 -26.56 -13.26 6.23
CA ASP A 168 -26.83 -13.64 7.61
C ASP A 168 -27.07 -15.15 7.59
N GLY A 169 -26.04 -15.90 7.97
CA GLY A 169 -26.17 -17.30 8.27
C GLY A 169 -27.06 -17.41 9.51
N GLU A 170 -28.36 -17.62 9.28
CA GLU A 170 -29.25 -18.27 10.23
C GLU A 170 -28.57 -19.55 10.68
N LYS A 171 -27.95 -19.52 11.87
CA LYS A 171 -27.80 -20.72 12.69
C LYS A 171 -29.09 -20.88 13.46
N GLU A 172 -30.08 -21.49 12.80
CA GLU A 172 -31.08 -22.25 13.53
C GLU A 172 -30.45 -23.55 14.03
N PHE A 173 -30.85 -23.92 15.26
CA PHE A 173 -30.61 -25.13 16.05
C PHE A 173 -29.34 -25.18 16.90
#